data_AF-A0A948V7V9-F1
#
_entry.id   AF-A0A948V7V9-F1
#
_cell.length_a   1.000
_cell.length_b   1.000
_cell.length_c   1.000
_cell.angle_alpha   90.00
_cell.angle_beta   90.00
_cell.angle_gamma   90.00
#
_symmetry.space_group_name_H-M   'P 1'
#
loop_
_entity.id
_entity.type
_entity.pdbx_description
1 polymer ?
#
loop_
_entity_poly.entity_id
_entity_poly.type
_entity_poly.pdbx_seq_one_letter_code
_entity_poly.pdbx_strand_id
1 'polypeptide(L)'
;MDSLRKSGRDARILEYADAHHAFDKPEHHTARHLSNAMNFKNSSFWETPSGRILDKDPGEGYGRNASCFGRGATVAYNEKAYRQAVKDVGGFLRSALGLEAGSQALN
;
A
#
# COMPACT_ATOMS: atom_id res chain seq x y z
N MET A 1 -7.65 -9.76 -3.22
CA MET A 1 -8.80 -8.88 -3.54
C MET A 1 -10.09 -9.66 -3.79
N ASP A 2 -10.02 -10.96 -4.03
CA ASP A 2 -11.21 -11.75 -4.37
C ASP A 2 -12.09 -12.04 -3.14
N SER A 3 -11.52 -12.16 -1.93
CA SER A 3 -12.31 -12.28 -0.71
C SER A 3 -13.09 -11.00 -0.38
N LEU A 4 -12.44 -9.84 -0.56
CA LEU A 4 -13.09 -8.53 -0.37
C LEU A 4 -14.32 -8.43 -1.29
N ARG A 5 -14.13 -8.65 -2.60
CA ARG A 5 -15.25 -8.68 -3.57
C ARG A 5 -16.35 -9.68 -3.18
N LYS A 6 -15.99 -10.90 -2.77
CA LYS A 6 -16.98 -11.93 -2.37
C LYS A 6 -17.76 -11.55 -1.11
N SER A 7 -17.17 -10.78 -0.20
CA SER A 7 -17.83 -10.29 1.02
C SER A 7 -18.60 -8.99 0.83
N GLY A 8 -18.74 -8.51 -0.42
CA GLY A 8 -19.39 -7.22 -0.72
C GLY A 8 -18.59 -6.01 -0.24
N ARG A 9 -17.30 -6.19 0.08
CA ARG A 9 -16.39 -5.13 0.50
C ARG A 9 -15.50 -4.73 -0.68
N ASP A 10 -15.17 -3.45 -0.78
CA ASP A 10 -14.32 -2.93 -1.84
C ASP A 10 -13.02 -2.37 -1.25
N ALA A 11 -11.93 -2.51 -2.00
CA ALA A 11 -10.66 -1.88 -1.70
C ALA A 11 -9.95 -1.55 -3.01
N ARG A 12 -9.27 -0.41 -3.03
CA ARG A 12 -8.46 0.03 -4.16
C ARG A 12 -6.99 0.07 -3.73
N ILE A 13 -6.12 -0.46 -4.58
CA ILE A 13 -4.66 -0.29 -4.44
C ILE A 13 -4.25 0.80 -5.41
N LEU A 14 -3.50 1.78 -4.89
CA LEU A 14 -2.89 2.83 -5.67
C LEU A 14 -1.38 2.66 -5.57
N GLU A 15 -0.72 2.62 -6.73
CA GLU A 15 0.73 2.53 -6.83
C GLU A 15 1.27 3.85 -7.39
N TYR A 16 2.25 4.41 -6.71
CA TYR A 16 2.91 5.65 -7.12
C TYR A 16 4.27 5.32 -7.72
N ALA A 17 4.43 5.63 -9.01
CA ALA A 17 5.69 5.40 -9.71
C ALA A 17 6.86 6.11 -8.99
N ASP A 18 7.99 5.41 -8.91
CA ASP A 18 9.24 5.86 -8.27
C ASP A 18 9.11 6.21 -6.77
N ALA A 19 8.01 5.84 -6.12
CA ALA A 19 7.87 5.98 -4.68
C ALA A 19 8.65 4.89 -3.95
N HIS A 20 9.43 5.29 -2.96
CA HIS A 20 10.14 4.40 -2.05
C HIS A 20 9.41 4.29 -0.71
N HIS A 21 9.95 3.48 0.21
CA HIS A 21 9.45 3.54 1.58
C HIS A 21 9.63 4.95 2.14
N ALA A 22 8.66 5.41 2.93
CA ALA A 22 8.62 6.75 3.49
C ALA A 22 8.68 7.88 2.42
N PHE A 23 8.08 7.64 1.25
CA PHE A 23 7.93 8.67 0.19
C PHE A 23 7.18 9.92 0.66
N ASP A 24 6.40 9.81 1.73
CA ASP A 24 5.57 10.83 2.34
C ASP A 24 6.27 11.59 3.49
N LYS A 25 7.57 11.33 3.72
CA LYS A 25 8.37 11.94 4.80
C LYS A 25 9.41 12.91 4.23
N PRO A 26 9.15 14.23 4.24
CA PRO A 26 10.09 15.24 3.75
C PRO A 26 11.48 15.18 4.41
N GLU A 27 11.57 14.62 5.62
CA GLU A 27 12.84 14.43 6.34
C GLU A 27 13.80 13.47 5.60
N HIS A 28 13.30 12.65 4.66
CA HIS A 28 14.09 11.73 3.83
C HIS A 28 14.41 12.30 2.43
N HIS A 29 14.69 13.60 2.33
CA HIS A 29 15.06 14.27 1.07
C HIS A 29 16.31 13.70 0.39
N THR A 30 17.20 13.02 1.13
CA THR A 30 18.28 12.22 0.56
C THR A 30 17.93 10.74 0.65
N ALA A 31 17.97 10.06 -0.49
CA ALA A 31 17.74 8.63 -0.54
C ALA A 31 18.77 7.86 0.30
N ARG A 32 18.30 6.96 1.16
CA ARG A 32 19.14 6.13 2.02
C ARG A 32 18.78 4.67 1.83
N HIS A 33 19.80 3.85 1.58
CA HIS A 33 19.66 2.41 1.57
C HIS A 33 19.85 1.84 2.99
N LEU A 34 18.88 1.08 3.46
CA LEU A 34 18.88 0.39 4.74
C LEU A 34 19.11 -1.10 4.49
N SER A 35 20.37 -1.55 4.56
CA SER A 35 20.76 -2.92 4.23
C SER A 35 20.06 -3.98 5.10
N ASN A 36 19.75 -3.65 6.35
CA ASN A 36 19.14 -4.58 7.30
C ASN A 36 17.60 -4.53 7.32
N ALA A 37 16.97 -3.60 6.57
CA ALA A 37 15.52 -3.50 6.50
C ALA A 37 14.94 -4.72 5.77
N MET A 38 13.94 -5.35 6.37
CA MET A 38 13.21 -6.47 5.79
C MET A 38 12.36 -5.95 4.62
N ASN A 39 12.38 -6.67 3.50
CA ASN A 39 11.58 -6.35 2.32
C ASN A 39 10.88 -7.60 1.76
N PHE A 40 9.86 -7.36 0.93
CA PHE A 40 9.07 -8.42 0.30
C PHE A 40 9.43 -8.61 -1.19
N LYS A 41 10.63 -8.19 -1.61
CA LYS A 41 11.01 -8.14 -3.04
C LYS A 41 10.93 -9.50 -3.73
N ASN A 42 11.13 -10.58 -2.98
CA ASN A 42 11.11 -11.95 -3.49
C ASN A 42 9.81 -12.69 -3.15
N SER A 43 8.84 -12.03 -2.52
CA SER A 43 7.58 -12.64 -2.11
C SER A 43 6.56 -12.60 -3.25
N SER A 44 5.82 -13.70 -3.45
CA SER A 44 4.68 -13.75 -4.37
C SER A 44 3.43 -14.09 -3.58
N PHE A 45 2.59 -13.09 -3.33
CA PHE A 45 1.38 -13.27 -2.53
C PHE A 45 0.22 -13.76 -3.39
N TRP A 46 -0.45 -14.82 -2.93
CA TRP A 46 -1.72 -15.26 -3.48
C TRP A 46 -2.75 -15.46 -2.38
N GLU A 47 -4.00 -15.18 -2.73
CA GLU A 47 -5.13 -15.33 -1.82
C GLU A 47 -5.76 -16.70 -2.04
N THR A 48 -5.84 -17.51 -0.98
CA THR A 48 -6.51 -18.81 -1.02
C THR A 48 -8.03 -18.65 -1.15
N PRO A 49 -8.76 -19.71 -1.54
CA PRO A 49 -10.22 -19.70 -1.49
C PRO A 49 -10.80 -19.43 -0.09
N SER A 50 -10.04 -19.73 0.97
CA SER A 50 -10.39 -19.42 2.37
C SER A 50 -10.03 -18.00 2.82
N GLY A 51 -9.53 -17.15 1.91
CA GLY A 51 -9.18 -15.75 2.18
C GLY A 51 -7.85 -15.56 2.91
N ARG A 52 -7.01 -16.59 2.99
CA ARG A 52 -5.66 -16.47 3.57
C ARG A 52 -4.70 -15.98 2.50
N ILE A 53 -3.83 -15.03 2.84
CA ILE A 53 -2.70 -14.68 1.99
C ILE A 53 -1.57 -15.65 2.30
N LEU A 54 -1.16 -16.41 1.29
CA LEU A 54 -0.02 -17.31 1.34
C LEU A 54 1.07 -16.80 0.40
N ASP A 55 2.30 -17.18 0.72
CA ASP A 55 3.38 -17.11 -0.24
C ASP A 55 3.27 -18.27 -1.24
N LYS A 56 3.91 -18.13 -2.40
CA LYS A 56 3.80 -19.07 -3.52
C LYS A 56 4.30 -20.48 -3.17
N ASP A 57 5.20 -20.63 -2.19
CA ASP A 57 5.62 -21.94 -1.68
C ASP A 57 4.61 -22.49 -0.67
N PRO A 58 3.80 -23.51 -1.06
CA PRO A 58 2.74 -24.03 -0.22
C PRO A 58 3.35 -24.90 0.88
N GLY A 59 3.58 -24.29 2.05
CA GLY A 59 4.12 -25.00 3.22
C GLY A 59 4.66 -24.07 4.30
N GLU A 60 5.16 -22.89 3.91
CA GLU A 60 5.62 -21.89 4.86
C GLU A 60 4.49 -20.90 5.17
N GLY A 61 4.08 -20.84 6.44
CA GLY A 61 3.13 -19.83 6.89
C GLY A 61 3.68 -18.42 6.63
N TYR A 62 2.83 -17.50 6.22
CA TYR A 62 3.17 -16.08 6.16
C TYR A 62 3.56 -15.58 7.57
N GLY A 63 4.77 -15.02 7.72
CA GLY A 63 5.27 -14.52 9.00
C GLY A 63 6.71 -14.00 8.91
N ARG A 64 7.22 -13.34 9.97
CA ARG A 64 8.55 -12.68 10.02
C ARG A 64 9.75 -13.54 9.58
N ASN A 65 9.59 -14.87 9.59
CA ASN A 65 10.64 -15.83 9.24
C ASN A 65 10.41 -16.48 7.88
N ALA A 66 9.44 -16.02 7.08
CA ALA A 66 9.19 -16.56 5.76
C ALA A 66 10.45 -16.42 4.89
N SER A 67 10.86 -17.50 4.25
CA SER A 67 12.10 -17.56 3.46
C SER A 67 12.13 -16.56 2.29
N CYS A 68 10.97 -16.12 1.81
CA CYS A 68 10.83 -15.11 0.77
C CYS A 68 11.18 -13.68 1.21
N PHE A 69 11.36 -13.41 2.49
CA PHE A 69 11.70 -12.07 2.96
C PHE A 69 13.16 -11.75 2.63
N GLY A 70 13.34 -10.72 1.82
CA GLY A 70 14.65 -10.17 1.49
C GLY A 70 15.11 -9.14 2.51
N ARG A 71 16.34 -8.67 2.32
CA ARG A 71 16.90 -7.51 3.04
C ARG A 71 17.28 -6.41 2.06
N GLY A 72 17.29 -5.18 2.56
CA GLY A 72 17.67 -3.99 1.81
C GLY A 72 16.45 -3.21 1.31
N ALA A 73 16.20 -2.03 1.87
CA ALA A 73 15.15 -1.15 1.38
C ALA A 73 15.69 0.28 1.21
N THR A 74 15.17 1.00 0.22
CA THR A 74 15.46 2.43 0.09
C THR A 74 14.34 3.22 0.74
N VAL A 75 14.72 4.18 1.60
CA VAL A 75 13.82 5.24 2.06
C VAL A 75 14.19 6.54 1.36
N ALA A 76 13.20 7.22 0.80
CA ALA A 76 13.41 8.48 0.11
C ALA A 76 12.08 9.23 -0.04
N TYR A 77 12.09 10.52 0.26
CA TYR A 77 10.98 11.41 -0.03
C TYR A 77 10.76 11.50 -1.54
N ASN A 78 9.50 11.43 -1.97
CA ASN A 78 9.12 11.68 -3.36
C ASN A 78 7.95 12.65 -3.36
N GLU A 79 8.24 13.91 -3.67
CA GLU A 79 7.27 15.01 -3.61
C GLU A 79 6.06 14.76 -4.52
N LYS A 80 6.29 14.21 -5.72
CA LYS A 80 5.21 13.93 -6.68
C LYS A 80 4.27 12.85 -6.13
N ALA A 81 4.84 11.75 -5.61
CA ALA A 81 4.07 10.68 -4.99
C ALA A 81 3.34 11.17 -3.74
N TYR A 82 4.01 11.96 -2.89
CA TYR A 82 3.39 12.53 -1.69
C TYR A 82 2.18 13.40 -2.01
N ARG A 83 2.33 14.37 -2.93
CA ARG A 83 1.24 15.26 -3.34
C ARG A 83 0.07 14.48 -3.94
N GLN A 84 0.35 13.47 -4.76
CA GLN A 84 -0.69 12.63 -5.34
C GLN A 84 -1.40 11.78 -4.27
N ALA A 85 -0.65 11.18 -3.34
CA ALA A 85 -1.22 10.42 -2.22
C ALA A 85 -2.11 11.28 -1.31
N VAL A 86 -1.71 12.52 -1.00
CA VAL A 86 -2.53 13.46 -0.24
C VAL A 86 -3.85 13.75 -0.95
N LYS A 87 -3.82 13.94 -2.27
CA LYS A 87 -5.03 14.15 -3.08
C LYS A 87 -5.94 12.92 -3.05
N ASP A 88 -5.38 11.74 -3.28
CA ASP A 88 -6.15 10.49 -3.39
C ASP A 88 -6.76 10.10 -2.05
N VAL A 89 -5.97 10.12 -0.97
CA VAL A 89 -6.44 9.83 0.40
C VAL A 89 -7.45 10.88 0.84
N GLY A 90 -7.17 12.16 0.58
CA GLY A 90 -8.10 13.25 0.92
C GLY A 90 -9.44 13.13 0.18
N GLY A 91 -9.42 12.72 -1.10
CA GLY A 91 -10.63 12.44 -1.88
C GLY A 91 -11.38 11.23 -1.33
N PHE A 92 -10.67 10.13 -1.03
CA PHE A 92 -11.27 8.96 -0.41
C PHE A 92 -11.94 9.28 0.93
N LEU A 93 -11.25 10.01 1.82
CA LEU A 93 -11.79 10.38 3.13
C LEU A 93 -13.00 11.30 3.02
N ARG A 94 -12.98 12.28 2.11
CA ARG A 94 -14.16 13.14 1.88
C ARG A 94 -15.36 12.33 1.43
N SER A 95 -15.18 11.44 0.46
CA SER A 95 -16.25 10.57 -0.02
C SER A 95 -16.74 9.62 1.08
N ALA A 96 -15.84 8.97 1.79
CA ALA A 96 -16.17 7.99 2.84
C ALA A 96 -16.84 8.62 4.06
N LEU A 97 -16.52 9.87 4.37
CA LEU A 97 -17.09 10.61 5.51
C LEU A 97 -18.26 11.52 5.11
N GLY A 98 -18.65 11.55 3.83
CA GLY A 98 -19.75 12.39 3.35
C GLY A 98 -19.46 13.90 3.41
N LEU A 99 -18.20 14.30 3.27
CA LEU A 99 -17.73 15.70 3.34
C LEU A 99 -17.61 16.37 1.95
N GLU A 100 -18.20 15.78 0.92
CA GLU A 100 -18.26 16.41 -0.40
C GLU A 100 -19.05 17.72 -0.29
N ALA A 101 -18.56 18.78 -0.93
CA ALA A 101 -19.24 20.07 -0.96
C ALA A 101 -20.66 19.84 -1.50
N GLY A 102 -21.66 20.17 -0.68
CA GLY A 102 -23.06 19.99 -1.04
C GLY A 102 -23.38 20.71 -2.35
N SER A 103 -23.54 19.94 -3.42
CA SER A 103 -24.41 20.34 -4.53
C SER A 103 -25.85 20.14 -4.05
N GLN A 104 -26.30 21.03 -3.18
CA GLN A 104 -27.69 21.45 -3.14
C GLN A 104 -27.71 22.93 -3.51
N ALA A 105 -27.65 23.21 -4.80
CA ALA A 105 -28.28 24.40 -5.33
C ALA A 105 -29.77 24.06 -5.47
N LEU A 106 -30.55 24.49 -4.47
CA LEU A 106 -31.97 24.74 -4.61
C LEU A 106 -32.15 25.88 -5.62
N ASN A 107 -32.75 25.58 -6.77
CA ASN A 107 -33.85 26.31 -7.42
C ASN A 107 -34.14 25.69 -8.79
#